data_AF-A0A7Z9K5H7-F1
#
_entry.id   AF-A0A7Z9K5H7-F1
#
_cell.length_a   1.000
_cell.length_b   1.000
_cell.length_c   1.000
_cell.angle_alpha   90.00
_cell.angle_beta   90.00
_cell.angle_gamma   90.00
#
_symmetry.space_group_name_H-M   'P 1'
#
loop_
_entity.id
_entity.type
_entity.pdbx_description
1 polymer ?
#
loop_
_entity_poly.entity_id
_entity_poly.type
_entity_poly.pdbx_seq_one_letter_code
_entity_poly.pdbx_strand_id
1 'polypeptide(L)'
;FPDPWPKKRHHKRRLVQTEFAELACAKLKTGGTIHLATDWQAYAEHMMDVLEGIDTLENVEGSKRYWDRPNRPATKFSRRGQKLGHGVWDLLFRKR
;
A
#
# COMPACT_ATOMS: atom_id res chain seq x y z
N PHE A 1 -3.80 -0.73 7.13
CA PHE A 1 -3.01 0.12 8.04
C PHE A 1 -1.96 -0.71 8.78
N PRO A 2 -0.94 -1.23 8.07
CA PRO A 2 0.24 -1.81 8.74
C PRO A 2 0.98 -0.72 9.54
N ASP A 3 1.71 -1.11 10.59
CA ASP A 3 2.48 -0.15 11.41
C ASP A 3 3.52 0.58 10.55
N PRO A 4 3.49 1.93 10.51
CA PRO A 4 4.36 2.71 9.62
C PRO A 4 5.84 2.74 10.03
N TRP A 5 6.15 2.44 11.29
CA TRP A 5 7.52 2.48 11.82
C TRP A 5 8.29 3.74 11.41
N PRO A 6 7.88 4.94 11.89
CA PRO A 6 8.38 6.23 11.37
C PRO A 6 9.87 6.49 11.63
N LYS A 7 10.49 5.77 12.58
CA LYS A 7 11.92 5.92 12.88
C LYS A 7 12.75 5.10 11.90
N LYS A 8 13.76 5.71 11.27
CA LYS A 8 14.68 5.06 10.29
C LYS A 8 15.17 3.68 10.74
N ARG A 9 15.61 3.56 12.00
CA ARG A 9 16.08 2.29 12.60
C ARG A 9 15.05 1.15 12.61
N HIS A 10 13.76 1.45 12.44
CA HIS A 10 12.67 0.48 12.43
C HIS A 10 12.13 0.21 11.02
N HIS A 11 12.66 0.81 9.96
CA HIS A 11 12.13 0.61 8.60
C HIS A 11 12.13 -0.88 8.19
N LYS A 12 13.12 -1.67 8.64
CA LYS A 12 13.18 -3.12 8.43
C LYS A 12 12.04 -3.91 9.10
N ARG A 13 11.22 -3.27 9.94
CA ARG A 13 10.04 -3.88 10.60
C ARG A 13 8.75 -3.64 9.82
N ARG A 14 8.80 -2.84 8.75
CA ARG A 14 7.65 -2.63 7.86
C ARG A 14 7.26 -3.95 7.23
N LEU A 15 5.96 -4.26 7.23
CA LEU A 15 5.43 -5.50 6.66
C LEU A 15 5.66 -5.57 5.15
N VAL A 16 5.33 -4.48 4.46
CA VAL A 16 5.52 -4.35 3.02
C VAL A 16 7.02 -4.18 2.73
N GLN A 17 7.67 -5.28 2.36
CA GLN A 17 9.01 -5.38 1.76
C GLN A 17 8.88 -6.20 0.46
N THR A 18 9.92 -6.20 -0.37
CA THR A 18 9.95 -6.93 -1.64
C THR A 18 9.58 -8.40 -1.46
N GLU A 19 10.21 -9.10 -0.51
CA GLU A 19 9.98 -10.54 -0.30
C GLU A 19 8.53 -10.84 0.12
N PHE A 20 7.93 -9.97 0.94
CA PHE A 20 6.53 -10.12 1.34
C PHE A 20 5.59 -9.86 0.16
N ALA A 21 5.86 -8.82 -0.63
CA ALA A 21 5.02 -8.45 -1.76
C ALA A 21 5.08 -9.50 -2.89
N GLU A 22 6.25 -10.08 -3.15
CA GLU A 22 6.42 -11.21 -4.07
C GLU A 22 5.67 -12.45 -3.59
N LEU A 23 5.78 -12.78 -2.29
CA LEU A 23 5.06 -13.91 -1.70
C LEU A 23 3.54 -13.71 -1.81
N ALA A 24 3.04 -12.50 -1.52
CA ALA A 24 1.63 -12.16 -1.68
C ALA A 24 1.19 -12.30 -3.14
N CYS A 25 1.97 -11.77 -4.09
CA CYS A 25 1.70 -11.88 -5.52
C CYS A 25 1.67 -13.34 -6.00
N ALA A 26 2.59 -14.18 -5.53
CA ALA A 26 2.63 -15.60 -5.87
C ALA A 26 1.35 -16.36 -5.46
N LYS A 27 0.69 -15.93 -4.38
CA LYS A 27 -0.57 -16.54 -3.90
C LYS A 27 -1.83 -16.03 -4.60
N LEU A 28 -1.74 -14.93 -5.35
CA LEU A 28 -2.87 -14.40 -6.10
C LEU A 28 -3.09 -15.17 -7.41
N LYS A 29 -4.35 -15.30 -7.80
CA LYS A 29 -4.72 -15.67 -9.17
C LYS A 29 -4.45 -14.48 -10.10
N THR A 30 -4.21 -14.75 -11.38
CA THR A 30 -4.22 -13.70 -12.41
C THR A 30 -5.51 -12.90 -12.35
N GLY A 31 -5.40 -11.58 -12.42
CA GLY A 31 -6.50 -10.63 -12.18
C GLY A 31 -6.81 -10.34 -10.71
N GLY A 32 -6.20 -11.06 -9.76
CA GLY A 32 -6.32 -10.79 -8.33
C GLY A 32 -5.67 -9.47 -7.93
N THR A 33 -6.13 -8.86 -6.83
CA THR A 33 -5.69 -7.51 -6.43
C THR A 33 -5.04 -7.48 -5.04
N ILE A 34 -4.00 -6.66 -4.91
CA ILE A 34 -3.42 -6.23 -3.63
C ILE A 34 -3.95 -4.83 -3.34
N HIS A 35 -4.71 -4.69 -2.25
CA HIS A 35 -5.16 -3.40 -1.73
C HIS A 35 -4.44 -3.09 -0.43
N LEU A 36 -3.67 -2.00 -0.41
CA LEU A 36 -2.97 -1.51 0.78
C LEU A 36 -3.43 -0.10 1.12
N ALA A 37 -3.39 0.23 2.41
CA ALA A 37 -3.75 1.55 2.90
C ALA A 37 -2.88 1.94 4.10
N THR A 38 -2.37 3.18 4.08
CA THR A 38 -1.54 3.77 5.13
C THR A 38 -1.86 5.25 5.32
N ASP A 39 -1.72 5.77 6.54
CA ASP A 39 -1.86 7.18 6.90
C ASP A 39 -0.50 7.88 7.06
N TRP A 40 0.58 7.25 6.56
CA TRP A 40 1.94 7.77 6.61
C TRP A 40 2.55 7.87 5.21
N GLN A 41 2.80 9.10 4.74
CA GLN A 41 3.28 9.38 3.36
C GLN A 41 4.56 8.61 3.01
N ALA A 42 5.60 8.70 3.84
CA ALA A 42 6.88 8.02 3.56
C ALA A 42 6.77 6.49 3.56
N TYR A 43 5.68 5.94 4.11
CA TYR A 43 5.39 4.51 3.99
C TYR A 43 4.59 4.23 2.72
N ALA A 44 3.69 5.13 2.33
CA ALA A 44 2.97 5.03 1.05
C ALA A 44 3.93 5.06 -0.14
N GLU A 45 4.91 5.96 -0.13
CA GLU A 45 5.98 6.03 -1.13
C GLU A 45 6.79 4.73 -1.16
N HIS A 46 7.19 4.21 0.00
CA HIS A 46 7.90 2.93 0.08
C HIS A 46 7.06 1.75 -0.42
N MET A 47 5.75 1.71 -0.12
CA MET A 47 4.86 0.68 -0.65
C MET A 47 4.75 0.78 -2.18
N MET A 48 4.69 1.98 -2.73
CA MET A 48 4.67 2.22 -4.18
C MET A 48 5.92 1.65 -4.83
N ASP A 49 7.11 2.02 -4.34
CA ASP A 49 8.39 1.57 -4.88
C ASP A 49 8.52 0.03 -4.84
N VAL A 50 8.10 -0.59 -3.73
CA VAL A 50 8.13 -2.05 -3.57
C VAL A 50 7.20 -2.75 -4.56
N LEU A 51 5.98 -2.26 -4.75
CA LEU A 51 4.98 -2.91 -5.60
C LEU A 51 5.24 -2.68 -7.09
N GLU A 52 5.69 -1.48 -7.47
CA GLU A 52 6.08 -1.18 -8.85
C GLU A 52 7.33 -1.93 -9.29
N GLY A 53 8.19 -2.33 -8.36
CA GLY A 53 9.35 -3.17 -8.63
C GLY A 53 9.02 -4.63 -8.95
N ILE A 54 7.75 -5.06 -8.83
CA ILE A 54 7.33 -6.44 -9.12
C ILE A 54 6.71 -6.49 -10.52
N ASP A 55 7.40 -7.12 -11.47
CA ASP A 55 7.00 -7.18 -12.90
C ASP A 55 5.60 -7.76 -13.16
N THR A 56 5.16 -8.65 -12.27
CA THR A 56 3.86 -9.34 -12.38
C THR A 56 2.70 -8.53 -11.80
N LEU A 57 2.97 -7.39 -11.19
CA LEU A 57 1.97 -6.47 -10.66
C LEU A 57 1.87 -5.23 -11.55
N GLU A 58 0.66 -4.69 -11.62
CA GLU A 58 0.39 -3.41 -12.26
C GLU A 58 -0.45 -2.51 -11.34
N ASN A 59 -0.07 -1.24 -11.25
CA ASN A 59 -0.88 -0.26 -10.54
C ASN A 59 -2.14 0.04 -11.36
N VAL A 60 -3.32 -0.10 -10.73
CA VAL A 60 -4.62 0.09 -11.39
C VAL A 60 -4.85 1.54 -11.82
N GLU A 61 -4.32 2.52 -11.08
CA GLU A 61 -4.40 3.95 -11.43
C GLU A 61 -3.23 4.42 -12.30
N GLY A 62 -2.29 3.53 -12.61
CA GLY A 62 -1.06 3.85 -13.33
C GLY A 62 0.10 4.26 -12.41
N SER A 63 1.28 4.38 -13.01
CA SER A 63 2.51 4.49 -12.24
C SER A 63 2.56 5.72 -11.33
N LYS A 64 3.04 5.51 -10.10
CA LYS A 64 3.17 6.49 -9.01
C LYS A 64 1.87 7.18 -8.61
N ARG A 65 0.71 6.59 -8.94
CA ARG A 65 -0.61 7.12 -8.55
C ARG A 65 -1.21 6.33 -7.40
N TYR A 66 -1.84 7.05 -6.48
CA TYR A 66 -2.62 6.47 -5.40
C TYR A 66 -4.06 6.26 -5.84
N TRP A 67 -4.75 5.34 -5.18
CA TRP A 67 -6.11 4.98 -5.51
C TRP A 67 -7.12 5.97 -4.91
N ASP A 68 -7.70 6.81 -5.76
CA ASP A 68 -8.60 7.90 -5.37
C ASP A 68 -10.01 7.46 -4.96
N ARG A 69 -10.40 6.22 -5.31
CA ARG A 69 -11.74 5.67 -5.04
C ARG A 69 -11.71 4.40 -4.21
N PRO A 70 -11.17 4.44 -2.97
CA PRO A 70 -11.00 3.22 -2.20
C PRO A 70 -12.33 2.59 -1.79
N ASN A 71 -12.63 1.41 -2.34
CA ASN A 71 -13.80 0.61 -1.96
C ASN A 71 -13.52 -0.19 -0.68
N ARG A 72 -13.30 0.50 0.45
CA ARG A 72 -13.16 -0.13 1.77
C ARG A 72 -14.07 0.52 2.81
N PRO A 73 -14.61 -0.26 3.77
CA PRO A 73 -15.34 0.29 4.90
C PRO A 73 -14.48 1.28 5.68
N ALA A 74 -15.09 2.39 6.14
CA ALA A 74 -14.39 3.38 6.93
C ALA A 74 -13.96 2.81 8.30
N THR A 75 -12.65 2.77 8.54
CA THR A 75 -12.07 2.37 9.84
C THR A 75 -11.96 3.57 10.79
N LYS A 76 -11.80 3.30 12.10
CA LYS A 76 -11.51 4.33 13.11
C LYS A 76 -10.28 5.19 12.74
N PHE A 77 -9.28 4.59 12.09
CA PHE A 77 -8.06 5.26 11.62
C PHE A 77 -8.36 6.22 10.46
N SER A 78 -9.16 5.80 9.47
CA SER A 78 -9.54 6.69 8.36
C SER A 78 -10.33 7.93 8.82
N ARG A 79 -11.23 7.76 9.80
CA ARG A 79 -11.97 8.88 10.41
C ARG A 79 -11.06 9.83 11.20
N ARG A 80 -10.02 9.30 11.84
CA ARG A 80 -9.05 10.09 12.61
C ARG A 80 -8.09 10.84 11.69
N GLY A 81 -7.61 10.22 10.62
CA GLY A 81 -6.76 10.86 9.60
C GLY A 81 -7.46 12.06 8.96
N GLN A 82 -8.71 11.88 8.51
CA GLN A 82 -9.54 12.97 7.98
C GLN A 82 -9.73 14.12 8.98
N LYS A 83 -9.97 13.83 10.27
CA LYS A 83 -10.12 14.86 11.30
C LYS A 83 -8.83 15.65 11.60
N LEU A 84 -7.66 15.07 11.34
CA LEU A 84 -6.36 15.67 11.64
C LEU A 84 -5.69 16.28 10.40
N GLY A 85 -6.34 16.25 9.23
CA GLY A 85 -5.76 16.71 7.96
C GLY A 85 -4.63 15.80 7.45
N HIS A 86 -4.46 14.61 8.03
CA HIS A 86 -3.52 13.62 7.53
C HIS A 86 -4.17 12.84 6.40
N GLY A 87 -3.54 12.89 5.23
CA GLY A 87 -3.95 12.09 4.08
C GLY A 87 -3.97 10.59 4.43
N VAL A 88 -4.85 9.85 3.76
CA VAL A 88 -4.75 8.40 3.71
C VAL A 88 -4.41 8.04 2.29
N TRP A 89 -3.37 7.24 2.13
CA TRP A 89 -2.92 6.76 0.83
C TRP A 89 -3.38 5.32 0.68
N ASP A 90 -4.22 5.11 -0.32
CA ASP A 90 -4.66 3.80 -0.76
C ASP A 90 -3.88 3.42 -2.03
N LEU A 91 -3.46 2.16 -2.14
CA LEU A 91 -2.75 1.62 -3.29
C LEU A 91 -3.50 0.38 -3.76
N LEU A 92 -3.75 0.26 -5.06
CA LEU A 92 -4.41 -0.90 -5.66
C LEU A 92 -3.56 -1.42 -6.81
N PHE A 93 -3.02 -2.62 -6.65
CA PHE A 93 -2.26 -3.33 -7.67
C PHE A 93 -3.01 -4.58 -8.10
N ARG A 94 -2.95 -4.89 -9.39
CA ARG A 94 -3.53 -6.10 -9.98
C ARG A 94 -2.42 -7.02 -10.45
N LYS A 95 -2.59 -8.33 -10.27
CA LYS A 95 -1.71 -9.34 -10.84
C LYS A 95 -2.05 -9.58 -12.30
N ARG A 96 -1.05 -9.54 -13.16
CA ARG A 96 -1.15 -9.86 -14.60
C ARG A 96 -1.32 -11.35 -14.87
#